data_AF-M1SZN5-F1
#
_entry.id   AF-M1SZN5-F1
#
_cell.length_a   1.000
_cell.length_b   1.000
_cell.length_c   1.000
_cell.angle_alpha   90.00
_cell.angle_beta   90.00
_cell.angle_gamma   90.00
#
_symmetry.space_group_name_H-M   'P 1'
#
loop_
_entity.id
_entity.type
_entity.pdbx_description
1 polymer ?
#
loop_
_entity_poly.entity_id
_entity_poly.type
_entity_poly.pdbx_seq_one_letter_code
_entity_poly.pdbx_strand_id
1 'polypeptide(L)'
;KATTPRNDDPEHASRPFDKSRNGFVLGEGAAMFVLEEYGQARERGAHIYAEIAGFATRSNAYHMTGLRPDGREMAEAIRVALAEARMAPDQVDYVNAHGSGTKQNDHHETAAVKHALGDVAYRIPMSSIKSMIGHSLGAIGSIEIAASVLAIENDLVPPTANLQTPDPECDPDYVPLQAREQQTRTVVTVG
;
A
#
# COMPACT_ATOMS: atom_id res chain seq x y z
N LYS A 1 -2.86 7.25 -21.00
CA LYS A 1 -2.64 8.44 -20.13
C LYS A 1 -2.65 7.94 -18.69
N ALA A 2 -1.83 8.50 -17.81
CA ALA A 2 -1.69 7.98 -16.44
C ALA A 2 -2.85 8.42 -15.52
N THR A 3 -3.36 9.63 -15.74
CA THR A 3 -4.55 10.16 -15.05
C THR A 3 -5.85 9.64 -15.66
N THR A 4 -6.87 9.50 -14.81
CA THR A 4 -8.22 9.11 -15.25
C THR A 4 -8.88 10.21 -16.10
N PRO A 5 -9.64 9.86 -17.15
CA PRO A 5 -10.44 10.82 -17.91
C PRO A 5 -11.81 11.13 -17.28
N ARG A 6 -12.17 10.51 -16.14
CA ARG A 6 -13.46 10.72 -15.45
C ARG A 6 -13.51 12.10 -14.79
N ASN A 7 -13.95 13.08 -15.55
CA ASN A 7 -14.19 14.44 -15.06
C ASN A 7 -15.67 14.72 -14.78
N ASP A 8 -16.55 13.87 -15.31
CA ASP A 8 -18.00 13.89 -15.13
C ASP A 8 -18.45 13.29 -13.80
N ASP A 9 -17.62 12.42 -13.21
CA ASP A 9 -17.85 11.76 -11.92
C ASP A 9 -16.57 11.79 -11.05
N PRO A 10 -16.14 12.98 -10.57
CA PRO A 10 -14.87 13.14 -9.87
C PRO A 10 -14.82 12.41 -8.52
N GLU A 11 -15.95 12.32 -7.80
CA GLU A 11 -16.03 11.68 -6.48
C GLU A 11 -15.68 10.19 -6.53
N HIS A 12 -15.99 9.52 -7.64
CA HIS A 12 -15.70 8.10 -7.81
C HIS A 12 -14.51 7.84 -8.73
N ALA A 13 -13.76 8.87 -9.16
CA ALA A 13 -12.78 8.73 -10.22
C ALA A 13 -11.55 7.89 -9.79
N SER A 14 -11.05 8.09 -8.57
CA SER A 14 -9.95 7.30 -8.00
C SER A 14 -10.48 5.99 -7.44
N ARG A 15 -10.24 4.88 -8.15
CA ARG A 15 -10.74 3.54 -7.80
C ARG A 15 -9.70 2.44 -8.01
N PRO A 16 -8.65 2.38 -7.18
CA PRO A 16 -7.68 1.29 -7.21
C PRO A 16 -8.35 -0.08 -7.16
N PHE A 17 -7.82 -1.04 -7.92
CA PHE A 17 -8.26 -2.45 -7.99
C PHE A 17 -9.69 -2.69 -8.53
N ASP A 18 -10.47 -1.64 -8.78
CA ASP A 18 -11.80 -1.77 -9.39
C ASP A 18 -11.67 -2.15 -10.87
N LYS A 19 -12.52 -3.06 -11.34
CA LYS A 19 -12.57 -3.53 -12.73
C LYS A 19 -12.66 -2.38 -13.75
N SER A 20 -13.32 -1.29 -13.36
CA SER A 20 -13.56 -0.12 -14.20
C SER A 20 -12.49 0.97 -14.06
N ARG A 21 -11.41 0.75 -13.30
CA ARG A 21 -10.32 1.72 -13.15
C ARG A 21 -9.65 2.06 -14.47
N ASN A 22 -9.23 3.31 -14.60
CA ASN A 22 -8.69 3.85 -15.86
C ASN A 22 -7.71 5.01 -15.66
N GLY A 23 -7.03 5.05 -14.52
CA GLY A 23 -6.00 6.05 -14.17
C GLY A 23 -6.16 6.60 -12.75
N PHE A 24 -5.16 7.36 -12.30
CA PHE A 24 -5.21 8.03 -11.00
C PHE A 24 -5.81 9.44 -11.06
N VAL A 25 -6.22 9.95 -9.91
CA VAL A 25 -6.53 11.37 -9.68
C VAL A 25 -5.32 12.01 -9.00
N LEU A 26 -4.97 13.25 -9.37
CA LEU A 26 -3.89 13.98 -8.68
C LEU A 26 -4.38 14.44 -7.30
N GLY A 27 -3.50 14.29 -6.31
CA GLY A 27 -3.72 14.78 -4.95
C GLY A 27 -2.61 15.73 -4.54
N GLU A 28 -2.80 16.38 -3.39
CA GLU A 28 -1.79 17.18 -2.73
C GLU A 28 -1.73 16.78 -1.26
N GLY A 29 -0.58 16.95 -0.62
CA GLY A 29 -0.43 16.66 0.79
C GLY A 29 1.02 16.61 1.24
N ALA A 30 1.22 16.51 2.54
CA ALA A 30 2.51 16.34 3.15
C ALA A 30 2.37 15.53 4.46
N ALA A 31 3.40 14.76 4.78
CA ALA A 31 3.56 14.12 6.08
C ALA A 31 5.06 14.16 6.45
N MET A 32 5.34 14.38 7.72
CA MET A 32 6.69 14.49 8.27
C MET A 32 6.82 13.58 9.49
N PHE A 33 8.00 13.00 9.64
CA PHE A 33 8.31 12.07 10.73
C PHE A 33 9.55 12.51 11.48
N VAL A 34 9.59 12.22 12.77
CA VAL A 34 10.79 12.29 13.60
C VAL A 34 11.21 10.86 13.89
N LEU A 35 12.41 10.49 13.45
CA LEU A 35 12.99 9.18 13.70
C LEU A 35 14.00 9.28 14.83
N GLU A 36 13.91 8.35 15.77
CA GLU A 36 14.81 8.25 16.92
C GLU A 36 15.24 6.80 17.10
N GLU A 37 16.36 6.61 17.80
CA GLU A 37 16.76 5.29 18.27
C GLU A 37 15.74 4.79 19.30
N TYR A 38 15.31 3.53 19.15
CA TYR A 38 14.21 2.95 19.92
C TYR A 38 14.47 2.96 21.44
N GLY A 39 15.68 2.61 21.86
CA GLY A 39 16.10 2.65 23.27
C GLY A 39 15.97 4.05 23.87
N GLN A 40 16.50 5.08 23.19
CA GLN A 40 16.42 6.47 23.64
C GLN A 40 14.98 6.98 23.72
N ALA A 41 14.16 6.70 22.69
CA ALA A 41 12.75 7.09 22.68
C ALA A 41 11.99 6.45 23.86
N ARG A 42 12.28 5.18 24.16
CA ARG A 42 11.70 4.49 25.32
C ARG A 42 12.19 5.02 26.66
N GLU A 43 13.48 5.28 26.80
CA GLU A 43 14.09 5.77 28.05
C GLU A 43 13.47 7.11 28.48
N ARG A 44 13.23 8.01 27.52
CA ARG A 44 12.57 9.30 27.78
C ARG A 44 11.03 9.23 27.82
N GLY A 45 10.42 8.06 27.63
CA GLY A 45 8.97 7.87 27.64
C GLY A 45 8.24 8.53 26.46
N ALA A 46 8.86 8.59 25.29
CA ALA A 46 8.22 9.12 24.08
C ALA A 46 7.01 8.27 23.68
N HIS A 47 5.99 8.92 23.09
CA HIS A 47 4.95 8.18 22.37
C HIS A 47 5.53 7.67 21.05
N ILE A 48 5.68 6.35 20.95
CA ILE A 48 6.23 5.66 19.77
C ILE A 48 5.04 5.11 18.99
N TYR A 49 4.80 5.65 17.81
CA TYR A 49 3.70 5.18 16.97
C TYR A 49 4.01 3.84 16.29
N ALA A 50 5.25 3.67 15.80
CA ALA A 50 5.69 2.44 15.14
C ALA A 50 7.22 2.35 15.10
N GLU A 51 7.72 1.15 14.82
CA GLU A 51 9.12 0.87 14.50
C GLU A 51 9.27 0.61 13.00
N ILE A 52 10.31 1.18 12.37
CA ILE A 52 10.72 0.77 11.01
C ILE A 52 11.57 -0.49 11.15
N ALA A 53 10.94 -1.65 11.07
CA ALA A 53 11.62 -2.94 11.29
C ALA A 53 12.51 -3.38 10.10
N GLY A 54 12.22 -2.89 8.89
CA GLY A 54 13.01 -3.18 7.69
C GLY A 54 12.56 -2.35 6.50
N PHE A 55 13.43 -2.19 5.50
CA PHE A 55 13.15 -1.45 4.27
C PHE A 55 13.91 -2.04 3.08
N ALA A 56 13.39 -1.85 1.88
CA ALA A 56 14.09 -2.24 0.69
C ALA A 56 13.70 -1.37 -0.49
N THR A 57 14.66 -1.17 -1.40
CA THR A 57 14.41 -0.54 -2.70
C THR A 57 14.94 -1.43 -3.80
N ARG A 58 14.19 -1.52 -4.90
CA ARG A 58 14.57 -2.23 -6.12
C ARG A 58 14.24 -1.37 -7.34
N SER A 59 14.99 -1.58 -8.41
CA SER A 59 14.70 -1.01 -9.73
C SER A 59 14.15 -2.10 -10.63
N ASN A 60 13.08 -1.81 -11.38
CA ASN A 60 12.49 -2.79 -12.29
C ASN A 60 13.42 -3.16 -13.45
N ALA A 61 14.32 -2.26 -13.85
CA ALA A 61 15.25 -2.39 -14.97
C ALA A 61 14.65 -3.03 -16.24
N TYR A 62 13.35 -2.84 -16.48
CA TYR A 62 12.60 -3.55 -17.51
C TYR A 62 12.26 -2.65 -18.69
N HIS A 63 11.70 -1.48 -18.42
CA HIS A 63 11.29 -0.51 -19.43
C HIS A 63 11.24 0.89 -18.80
N MET A 64 11.40 1.94 -19.62
CA MET A 64 11.40 3.34 -19.17
C MET A 64 10.15 3.70 -18.33
N THR A 65 8.99 3.17 -18.74
CA THR A 65 7.68 3.48 -18.12
C THR A 65 6.80 2.25 -17.92
N GLY A 66 7.29 1.07 -18.34
CA GLY A 66 6.51 -0.16 -18.33
C GLY A 66 6.86 -0.99 -17.11
N LEU A 67 5.86 -1.67 -16.56
CA LEU A 67 6.03 -2.64 -15.48
C LEU A 67 5.92 -4.06 -16.01
N ARG A 68 6.67 -4.96 -15.40
CA ARG A 68 6.56 -6.40 -15.66
C ARG A 68 5.24 -6.90 -15.10
N PRO A 69 4.46 -7.72 -15.82
CA PRO A 69 3.21 -8.26 -15.25
C PRO A 69 3.41 -9.13 -14.00
N ASP A 70 4.62 -9.68 -13.79
CA ASP A 70 4.93 -10.64 -12.74
C ASP A 70 5.33 -10.03 -11.38
N GLY A 71 5.46 -8.70 -11.27
CA GLY A 71 5.74 -8.07 -9.98
C GLY A 71 7.12 -8.35 -9.37
N ARG A 72 8.03 -9.00 -10.11
CA ARG A 72 9.20 -9.70 -9.53
C ARG A 72 10.10 -8.81 -8.67
N GLU A 73 10.41 -7.60 -9.13
CA GLU A 73 11.27 -6.67 -8.41
C GLU A 73 10.64 -6.16 -7.11
N MET A 74 9.33 -5.92 -7.14
CA MET A 74 8.59 -5.47 -5.97
C MET A 74 8.43 -6.62 -4.98
N ALA A 75 8.18 -7.83 -5.47
CA ALA A 75 8.15 -9.02 -4.62
C ALA A 75 9.48 -9.24 -3.89
N GLU A 76 10.61 -9.03 -4.59
CA GLU A 76 11.93 -9.12 -3.98
C GLU A 76 12.18 -7.99 -2.97
N ALA A 77 11.66 -6.77 -3.22
CA ALA A 77 11.71 -5.68 -2.24
C ALA A 77 10.95 -6.06 -0.95
N ILE A 78 9.71 -6.56 -1.08
CA ILE A 78 8.91 -7.02 0.07
C ILE A 78 9.67 -8.12 0.83
N ARG A 79 10.18 -9.14 0.12
CA ARG A 79 10.91 -10.26 0.73
C ARG A 79 12.15 -9.81 1.49
N VAL A 80 12.90 -8.83 0.96
CA VAL A 80 14.11 -8.31 1.60
C VAL A 80 13.77 -7.44 2.81
N ALA A 81 12.74 -6.60 2.73
CA ALA A 81 12.28 -5.82 3.88
C ALA A 81 11.80 -6.73 5.02
N LEU A 82 11.03 -7.78 4.72
CA LEU A 82 10.62 -8.79 5.72
C LEU A 82 11.80 -9.56 6.30
N ALA A 83 12.79 -9.91 5.47
CA ALA A 83 14.00 -10.58 5.94
C ALA A 83 14.84 -9.70 6.87
N GLU A 84 14.99 -8.41 6.57
CA GLU A 84 15.64 -7.43 7.46
C GLU A 84 14.88 -7.30 8.78
N ALA A 85 13.55 -7.23 8.73
CA ALA A 85 12.66 -7.24 9.89
C ALA A 85 12.64 -8.58 10.65
N ARG A 86 13.23 -9.65 10.09
CA ARG A 86 13.16 -11.03 10.59
C ARG A 86 11.72 -11.52 10.80
N MET A 87 10.84 -11.19 9.87
CA MET A 87 9.42 -11.56 9.89
C MET A 87 9.08 -12.56 8.81
N ALA A 88 8.24 -13.54 9.15
CA ALA A 88 7.62 -14.44 8.20
C ALA A 88 6.41 -13.78 7.53
N PRO A 89 6.05 -14.17 6.29
CA PRO A 89 4.91 -13.59 5.57
C PRO A 89 3.57 -13.64 6.31
N ASP A 90 3.34 -14.67 7.13
CA ASP A 90 2.11 -14.85 7.92
C ASP A 90 2.04 -13.97 9.17
N GLN A 91 3.09 -13.19 9.44
CA GLN A 91 3.12 -12.17 10.51
C GLN A 91 2.73 -10.78 9.99
N VAL A 92 2.44 -10.63 8.69
CA VAL A 92 1.94 -9.38 8.12
C VAL A 92 0.44 -9.29 8.33
N ASP A 93 -0.02 -8.23 8.99
CA ASP A 93 -1.44 -8.05 9.31
C ASP A 93 -2.18 -7.21 8.26
N TYR A 94 -1.46 -6.36 7.53
CA TYR A 94 -2.03 -5.45 6.54
C TYR A 94 -1.00 -5.08 5.45
N VAL A 95 -1.46 -5.00 4.20
CA VAL A 95 -0.68 -4.44 3.09
C VAL A 95 -1.26 -3.08 2.67
N ASN A 96 -0.51 -2.01 2.93
CA ASN A 96 -0.81 -0.71 2.36
C ASN A 96 -0.24 -0.62 0.94
N ALA A 97 -1.14 -0.70 -0.03
CA ALA A 97 -0.82 -0.79 -1.44
C ALA A 97 -0.54 0.58 -2.05
N HIS A 98 0.39 0.63 -3.01
CA HIS A 98 0.56 1.77 -3.88
C HIS A 98 -0.74 2.03 -4.64
N GLY A 99 -1.40 1.02 -5.22
CA GLY A 99 -2.75 1.10 -5.78
C GLY A 99 -3.05 2.37 -6.57
N SER A 100 -2.40 2.54 -7.73
CA SER A 100 -2.55 3.78 -8.51
C SER A 100 -3.87 3.87 -9.27
N GLY A 101 -4.66 2.80 -9.35
CA GLY A 101 -5.88 2.81 -10.17
C GLY A 101 -5.60 2.75 -11.67
N THR A 102 -4.35 2.45 -12.04
CA THR A 102 -4.00 2.05 -13.41
C THR A 102 -4.00 0.54 -13.49
N LYS A 103 -4.49 -0.02 -14.59
CA LYS A 103 -4.57 -1.49 -14.74
C LYS A 103 -3.19 -2.15 -14.58
N GLN A 104 -2.18 -1.61 -15.25
CA GLN A 104 -0.84 -2.17 -15.23
C GLN A 104 -0.20 -2.17 -13.83
N ASN A 105 -0.29 -1.07 -13.07
CA ASN A 105 0.31 -1.04 -11.73
C ASN A 105 -0.45 -1.94 -10.76
N ASP A 106 -1.78 -1.89 -10.77
CA ASP A 106 -2.58 -2.65 -9.82
C ASP A 106 -2.40 -4.17 -10.05
N HIS A 107 -2.30 -4.62 -11.31
CA HIS A 107 -1.95 -6.00 -11.65
C HIS A 107 -0.52 -6.36 -11.24
N HIS A 108 0.45 -5.49 -11.54
CA HIS A 108 1.86 -5.67 -11.16
C HIS A 108 2.03 -5.84 -9.65
N GLU A 109 1.38 -4.98 -8.88
CA GLU A 109 1.42 -4.99 -7.42
C GLU A 109 0.71 -6.21 -6.84
N THR A 110 -0.46 -6.57 -7.39
CA THR A 110 -1.16 -7.82 -7.02
C THR A 110 -0.23 -9.02 -7.18
N ALA A 111 0.43 -9.13 -8.34
CA ALA A 111 1.35 -10.22 -8.63
C ALA A 111 2.55 -10.21 -7.66
N ALA A 112 3.09 -9.03 -7.36
CA ALA A 112 4.22 -8.87 -6.45
C ALA A 112 3.90 -9.34 -5.03
N VAL A 113 2.76 -8.92 -4.48
CA VAL A 113 2.31 -9.31 -3.14
C VAL A 113 2.08 -10.82 -3.06
N LYS A 114 1.41 -11.40 -4.06
CA LYS A 114 1.20 -12.85 -4.15
C LYS A 114 2.52 -13.62 -4.24
N HIS A 115 3.49 -13.10 -4.99
CA HIS A 115 4.79 -13.76 -5.12
C HIS A 115 5.62 -13.67 -3.83
N ALA A 116 5.58 -12.53 -3.14
CA ALA A 116 6.34 -12.31 -1.92
C ALA A 116 5.77 -13.04 -0.71
N LEU A 117 4.45 -13.05 -0.57
CA LEU A 117 3.77 -13.59 0.61
C LEU A 117 3.24 -15.01 0.39
N GLY A 118 3.12 -15.48 -0.85
CA GLY A 118 2.54 -16.78 -1.16
C GLY A 118 1.05 -16.84 -0.83
N ASP A 119 0.57 -18.01 -0.41
CA ASP A 119 -0.86 -18.26 -0.17
C ASP A 119 -1.47 -17.36 0.92
N VAL A 120 -0.66 -16.85 1.85
CA VAL A 120 -1.19 -15.97 2.91
C VAL A 120 -1.61 -14.60 2.38
N ALA A 121 -1.13 -14.18 1.20
CA ALA A 121 -1.56 -12.95 0.54
C ALA A 121 -3.09 -12.85 0.38
N TYR A 122 -3.76 -13.99 0.22
CA TYR A 122 -5.22 -14.06 0.06
C TYR A 122 -6.01 -13.84 1.34
N ARG A 123 -5.35 -13.82 2.49
CA ARG A 123 -5.97 -13.65 3.82
C ARG A 123 -5.55 -12.36 4.51
N ILE A 124 -4.54 -11.68 3.97
CA ILE A 124 -4.04 -10.42 4.51
C ILE A 124 -4.83 -9.30 3.83
N PRO A 125 -5.51 -8.44 4.60
CA PRO A 125 -6.19 -7.30 4.03
C PRO A 125 -5.24 -6.39 3.28
N MET A 126 -5.71 -5.85 2.16
CA MET A 126 -4.96 -4.91 1.34
C MET A 126 -5.84 -3.71 1.00
N SER A 127 -5.28 -2.51 0.98
CA SER A 127 -6.04 -1.32 0.59
C SER A 127 -5.15 -0.27 -0.05
N SER A 128 -5.74 0.71 -0.74
CA SER A 128 -5.03 1.92 -1.15
C SER A 128 -5.80 3.18 -0.78
N ILE A 129 -5.14 4.03 0.02
CA ILE A 129 -5.67 5.32 0.45
C ILE A 129 -5.76 6.34 -0.70
N LYS A 130 -5.07 6.11 -1.83
CA LYS A 130 -5.13 6.99 -3.01
C LYS A 130 -6.55 7.11 -3.58
N SER A 131 -7.41 6.15 -3.26
CA SER A 131 -8.86 6.22 -3.51
C SER A 131 -9.56 7.41 -2.85
N MET A 132 -9.06 7.87 -1.70
CA MET A 132 -9.65 8.96 -0.90
C MET A 132 -8.89 10.27 -1.07
N ILE A 133 -7.56 10.23 -1.19
CA ILE A 133 -6.70 11.43 -1.17
C ILE A 133 -6.03 11.73 -2.52
N GLY A 134 -6.25 10.89 -3.54
CA GLY A 134 -5.55 10.98 -4.81
C GLY A 134 -4.07 10.62 -4.71
N HIS A 135 -3.34 10.87 -5.81
CA HIS A 135 -1.92 10.59 -5.91
C HIS A 135 -1.11 11.89 -5.79
N SER A 136 -0.51 12.11 -4.62
CA SER A 136 0.29 13.31 -4.29
C SER A 136 1.74 13.28 -4.79
N LEU A 137 2.02 12.42 -5.78
CA LEU A 137 3.33 12.28 -6.41
C LEU A 137 4.45 12.10 -5.37
N GLY A 138 5.37 13.05 -5.26
CA GLY A 138 6.53 12.96 -4.37
C GLY A 138 6.19 12.86 -2.88
N ALA A 139 4.99 13.25 -2.45
CA ALA A 139 4.59 13.19 -1.05
C ALA A 139 3.93 11.86 -0.64
N ILE A 140 3.53 11.01 -1.61
CA ILE A 140 2.62 9.90 -1.30
C ILE A 140 3.24 8.86 -0.39
N GLY A 141 4.53 8.54 -0.55
CA GLY A 141 5.22 7.57 0.30
C GLY A 141 5.17 7.95 1.78
N SER A 142 5.37 9.24 2.10
CA SER A 142 5.24 9.73 3.48
C SER A 142 3.81 9.64 3.99
N ILE A 143 2.81 9.94 3.16
CA ILE A 143 1.40 9.89 3.58
C ILE A 143 0.94 8.43 3.77
N GLU A 144 1.41 7.51 2.95
CA GLU A 144 1.13 6.08 3.08
C GLU A 144 1.78 5.49 4.32
N ILE A 145 3.00 5.90 4.67
CA ILE A 145 3.60 5.54 5.97
C ILE A 145 2.74 6.08 7.12
N ALA A 146 2.28 7.34 7.05
CA ALA A 146 1.44 7.91 8.10
C ALA A 146 0.12 7.13 8.26
N ALA A 147 -0.53 6.77 7.16
CA ALA A 147 -1.75 5.95 7.19
C ALA A 147 -1.49 4.53 7.74
N SER A 148 -0.35 3.92 7.39
CA SER A 148 0.05 2.60 7.90
C SER A 148 0.25 2.63 9.43
N VAL A 149 0.92 3.67 9.90
CA VAL A 149 1.18 3.88 11.32
C VAL A 149 -0.11 4.17 12.09
N LEU A 150 -1.03 4.96 11.51
CA LEU A 150 -2.35 5.17 12.09
C LEU A 150 -3.22 3.91 12.07
N ALA A 151 -3.06 3.03 11.09
CA ALA A 151 -3.75 1.75 11.06
C ALA A 151 -3.30 0.84 12.23
N ILE A 152 -2.00 0.87 12.57
CA ILE A 152 -1.46 0.18 13.75
C ILE A 152 -2.01 0.80 15.04
N GLU A 153 -1.91 2.13 15.19
CA GLU A 153 -2.32 2.84 16.41
C GLU A 153 -3.81 2.66 16.73
N ASN A 154 -4.65 2.56 15.70
CA ASN A 154 -6.11 2.52 15.86
C ASN A 154 -6.72 1.12 15.62
N ASP A 155 -5.92 0.09 15.37
CA ASP A 155 -6.41 -1.25 14.99
C ASP A 155 -7.48 -1.20 13.88
N LEU A 156 -7.22 -0.38 12.85
CA LEU A 156 -8.19 -0.04 11.81
C LEU A 156 -7.52 0.05 10.43
N VAL A 157 -7.85 -0.90 9.55
CA VAL A 157 -7.40 -0.90 8.16
C VAL A 157 -8.29 0.04 7.33
N PRO A 158 -7.72 1.06 6.65
CA PRO A 158 -8.51 1.97 5.84
C PRO A 158 -9.12 1.26 4.63
N PRO A 159 -10.24 1.77 4.08
CA PRO A 159 -10.82 1.24 2.87
C PRO A 159 -10.06 1.70 1.63
N THR A 160 -10.17 0.90 0.57
CA THR A 160 -10.11 1.42 -0.79
C THR A 160 -11.49 1.99 -1.12
N ALA A 161 -11.61 3.32 -1.08
CA ALA A 161 -12.81 4.00 -1.54
C ALA A 161 -13.05 3.69 -3.04
N ASN A 162 -14.32 3.71 -3.44
CA ASN A 162 -14.75 3.48 -4.83
C ASN A 162 -14.44 2.09 -5.43
N LEU A 163 -13.94 1.12 -4.64
CA LEU A 163 -13.84 -0.28 -5.04
C LEU A 163 -15.22 -0.95 -4.94
N GLN A 164 -16.00 -0.87 -6.02
CA GLN A 164 -17.38 -1.40 -6.07
C GLN A 164 -17.45 -2.75 -6.79
N THR A 165 -16.68 -2.90 -7.86
CA THR A 165 -16.59 -4.13 -8.63
C THR A 165 -15.13 -4.57 -8.67
N PRO A 166 -14.72 -5.48 -7.77
CA PRO A 166 -13.35 -6.00 -7.78
C PRO A 166 -12.96 -6.55 -9.15
N ASP A 167 -11.74 -6.25 -9.60
CA ASP A 167 -11.16 -6.88 -10.77
C ASP A 167 -10.82 -8.35 -10.45
N PRO A 168 -11.32 -9.35 -11.20
CA PRO A 168 -10.96 -10.76 -10.98
C PRO A 168 -9.46 -11.06 -11.07
N GLU A 169 -8.68 -10.21 -11.72
CA GLU A 169 -7.21 -10.33 -11.78
C GLU A 169 -6.50 -9.69 -10.57
N CYS A 170 -7.26 -8.98 -9.72
CA CYS A 170 -6.85 -8.43 -8.43
C CYS A 170 -7.63 -9.17 -7.34
N ASP A 171 -7.19 -10.40 -7.05
CA ASP A 171 -7.88 -11.39 -6.22
C ASP A 171 -7.46 -11.52 -4.72
N PRO A 172 -6.51 -10.74 -4.15
CA PRO A 172 -6.34 -10.64 -2.70
C PRO A 172 -7.56 -10.06 -1.96
N ASP A 173 -7.51 -10.12 -0.63
CA ASP A 173 -8.53 -9.56 0.27
C ASP A 173 -8.45 -8.03 0.33
N TYR A 174 -8.88 -7.36 -0.74
CA TYR A 174 -8.99 -5.90 -0.72
C TYR A 174 -10.09 -5.44 0.22
N VAL A 175 -9.81 -4.43 1.04
CA VAL A 175 -10.80 -3.80 1.94
C VAL A 175 -11.61 -2.77 1.13
N PRO A 176 -12.88 -3.04 0.78
CA PRO A 176 -13.65 -2.17 -0.10
C PRO A 176 -14.62 -1.30 0.69
N LEU A 177 -14.76 -0.02 0.31
CA LEU A 177 -15.82 0.91 0.74
C LEU A 177 -15.84 1.31 2.23
N GLN A 178 -15.64 0.39 3.16
CA GLN A 178 -15.67 0.62 4.60
C GLN A 178 -14.39 0.12 5.26
N ALA A 179 -13.91 0.88 6.24
CA ALA A 179 -12.74 0.49 7.03
C ALA A 179 -13.02 -0.84 7.75
N ARG A 180 -11.95 -1.60 8.01
CA ARG A 180 -12.02 -2.87 8.72
C ARG A 180 -11.32 -2.75 10.07
N GLU A 181 -12.08 -2.91 11.15
CA GLU A 181 -11.51 -3.05 12.48
C GLU A 181 -10.80 -4.40 12.60
N GLN A 182 -9.53 -4.38 12.96
CA GLN A 182 -8.74 -5.56 13.25
C GLN A 182 -7.46 -5.19 13.98
N GLN A 183 -7.00 -6.10 14.83
CA GLN A 183 -5.70 -5.92 15.46
C GLN A 183 -4.61 -5.85 14.38
N THR A 184 -3.86 -4.74 14.34
CA THR A 184 -2.87 -4.48 13.30
C THR A 184 -1.54 -4.16 13.96
N ARG A 185 -0.58 -5.08 13.87
CA ARG A 185 0.76 -4.92 14.47
C ARG A 185 1.84 -4.69 13.42
N THR A 186 1.66 -5.27 12.24
CA THR A 186 2.64 -5.28 11.17
C THR A 186 2.01 -4.86 9.86
N VAL A 187 2.53 -3.80 9.27
CA VAL A 187 2.10 -3.31 7.96
C VAL A 187 3.25 -3.38 6.98
N VAL A 188 3.01 -4.00 5.81
CA VAL A 188 3.88 -3.84 4.64
C VAL A 188 3.32 -2.68 3.82
N THR A 189 4.07 -1.59 3.71
CA THR A 189 3.71 -0.48 2.81
C THR A 189 4.56 -0.56 1.54
N VAL A 190 3.91 -0.53 0.39
CA VAL A 190 4.56 -0.48 -0.94
C VAL A 190 4.24 0.87 -1.55
N GLY A 191 5.25 1.75 -1.61
CA GLY A 191 5.13 3.16 -2.01
C GLY A 191 6.03 3.50 -3.18
#